data_AF-A0A2K3PLG2-F1
#
_entry.id   AF-A0A2K3PLG2-F1
#
_cell.length_a   1.000
_cell.length_b   1.000
_cell.length_c   1.000
_cell.angle_alpha   90.00
_cell.angle_beta   90.00
_cell.angle_gamma   90.00
#
_symmetry.space_group_name_H-M   'P 1'
#
loop_
_entity.id
_entity.type
_entity.pdbx_description
1 polymer ?
#
loop_
_entity_poly.entity_id
_entity_poly.type
_entity_poly.pdbx_seq_one_letter_code
_entity_poly.pdbx_strand_id
1 'polypeptide(L)'
;MASHLPDHFKCPISLEIMSDPVILSSGHTFDRPSIQRWLDEGHRTCPITKLPLPANPTLIPNHALRSLISTYTLLPPLHQIISQPETLISILKSSSSSSDSKIDSLRQLARLSKRDANFRRRLVDSGAVSAVLFCLDSSSGETKLQEKALSVLLNLSLDDDSKIGLVAEGAIDRVVAFLLREASSDCCALAATIITSLAVVEVNKATIGAFPGAIEALVGILKDGKGRERKEAATALYALCCFCDNRKRAVDCGAVPILMRSVECGLERGVEVIGVLAKCKEGREHLESYGGCVKILVHVLRNGSSRGIQYALLALTSLCFHSKEMLLVTLQEGVLDICLGLVDDDNEKVRRNSSNLIRVLQSDGNHRMY
;
A
#
# COMPACT_ATOMS: atom_id res chain seq x y z
N MET A 1 3.65 31.51 6.71
CA MET A 1 3.25 31.74 8.12
C MET A 1 4.22 30.98 9.02
N ALA A 2 4.73 31.64 10.05
CA ALA A 2 5.90 31.23 10.82
C ALA A 2 5.78 29.80 11.39
N SER A 3 6.79 28.98 11.12
CA SER A 3 6.98 27.69 11.77
C SER A 3 7.15 27.94 13.27
N HIS A 4 6.13 27.66 14.07
CA HIS A 4 6.22 27.80 15.52
C HIS A 4 7.27 26.80 16.03
N LEU A 5 8.45 27.32 16.36
CA LEU A 5 9.40 26.64 17.22
C LEU A 5 8.64 26.14 18.46
N PRO A 6 8.80 24.87 18.89
CA PRO A 6 8.14 24.38 20.09
C PRO A 6 8.41 25.34 21.26
N ASP A 7 7.35 25.86 21.88
CA ASP A 7 7.49 26.90 22.91
C ASP A 7 8.31 26.41 24.12
N HIS A 8 8.42 25.10 24.31
CA HIS A 8 9.24 24.46 25.32
C HIS A 8 10.76 24.61 25.12
N PHE A 9 11.22 25.10 23.95
CA PHE A 9 12.64 25.43 23.70
C PHE A 9 13.00 26.87 24.06
N LYS A 10 12.00 27.71 24.32
CA LYS A 10 12.19 29.11 24.66
C LYS A 10 12.35 29.29 26.16
N CYS A 11 13.25 30.19 26.54
CA CYS A 11 13.40 30.63 27.92
C CYS A 11 12.14 31.41 28.33
N PRO A 12 11.48 31.07 29.44
CA PRO A 12 10.29 31.80 29.91
C PRO A 12 10.55 33.26 30.33
N ILE A 13 11.81 33.67 30.49
CA ILE A 13 12.19 35.05 30.83
C ILE A 13 12.46 35.87 29.56
N SER A 14 13.37 35.41 28.70
CA SER A 14 13.80 36.15 27.51
C SER A 14 12.93 35.89 26.28
N LEU A 15 12.14 34.81 26.29
CA LEU A 15 11.38 34.28 25.14
C LEU A 15 12.26 33.84 23.96
N GLU A 16 13.57 33.81 24.13
CA GLU A 16 14.56 33.34 23.15
C GLU A 16 14.90 31.86 23.35
N ILE A 17 15.51 31.23 22.35
CA ILE A 17 15.96 29.83 22.43
C ILE A 17 17.00 29.68 23.55
N MET A 18 16.81 28.68 24.41
CA MET A 18 17.76 28.40 25.49
C MET A 18 19.08 27.88 24.91
N SER A 19 20.16 28.63 25.15
CA SER A 19 21.52 28.27 24.75
C SER A 19 22.17 27.33 25.78
N ASP A 20 21.88 27.55 27.07
CA ASP A 20 22.31 26.70 28.17
C ASP A 20 21.15 26.49 29.15
N PRO A 21 20.24 25.54 28.86
CA PRO A 21 19.07 25.31 29.69
C PRO A 21 19.44 24.76 31.07
N VAL A 22 18.92 25.39 32.13
CA VAL A 22 19.11 25.03 33.53
C VAL A 22 17.78 24.93 34.28
N ILE A 23 17.69 24.00 35.21
CA ILE A 23 16.50 23.71 36.00
C ILE A 23 16.66 24.33 37.39
N LEU A 24 15.63 25.06 37.84
CA LEU A 24 15.50 25.52 39.23
C LEU A 24 14.92 24.40 40.11
N SER A 25 15.08 24.50 41.44
CA SER A 25 14.43 23.60 42.40
C SER A 25 12.90 23.49 42.24
N SER A 26 12.27 24.49 41.64
CA SER A 26 10.85 24.48 41.25
C SER A 26 10.49 23.52 40.10
N GLY A 27 11.47 22.90 39.43
CA GLY A 27 11.26 21.99 38.30
C GLY A 27 11.16 22.67 36.92
N HIS A 28 11.16 24.00 36.85
CA HIS A 28 11.12 24.73 35.59
C HIS A 28 12.51 25.01 35.00
N THR A 29 12.59 25.03 33.67
CA THR A 29 13.83 25.24 32.92
C THR A 29 13.90 26.65 32.33
N PHE A 30 15.08 27.26 32.41
CA PHE A 30 15.39 28.61 31.90
C PHE A 30 16.74 28.61 31.20
N ASP A 31 17.01 29.61 30.38
CA ASP A 31 18.36 29.87 29.89
C ASP A 31 19.24 30.42 31.02
N ARG A 32 20.45 29.85 31.23
CA ARG A 32 21.33 30.20 32.35
C ARG A 32 21.60 31.71 32.46
N PRO A 33 22.04 32.42 31.40
CA PRO A 33 22.21 33.89 31.46
C PRO A 33 20.97 34.64 31.93
N SER A 34 19.78 34.21 31.51
CA SER A 34 18.52 34.87 31.82
C SER A 34 18.13 34.69 33.28
N ILE A 35 18.21 33.47 33.81
CA ILE A 35 17.88 33.22 35.21
C ILE A 35 18.97 33.71 36.17
N GLN A 36 20.23 33.73 35.75
CA GLN A 36 21.31 34.28 36.56
C GLN A 36 21.11 35.78 36.75
N ARG A 37 20.82 36.53 35.68
CA ARG A 37 20.51 37.97 35.75
C ARG A 37 19.35 38.26 36.71
N TRP A 38 18.27 37.49 36.63
CA TRP A 38 17.13 37.59 37.53
C TRP A 38 17.53 37.43 39.01
N LEU A 39 18.43 36.49 39.32
CA LEU A 39 18.93 36.29 40.68
C LEU A 39 19.90 37.39 41.11
N ASP A 40 20.74 37.89 40.21
CA ASP A 40 21.72 38.95 40.47
C ASP A 40 21.04 40.30 40.73
N GLU A 41 19.88 40.55 40.10
CA GLU A 41 18.99 41.70 40.37
C GLU A 41 18.29 41.62 41.74
N GLY A 42 18.55 40.57 42.52
CA GLY A 42 18.06 40.41 43.89
C GLY A 42 16.72 39.67 44.00
N HIS A 43 16.16 39.19 42.89
CA HIS A 43 14.92 38.42 42.95
C HIS A 43 15.14 37.05 43.62
N ARG A 44 14.25 36.68 44.54
CA ARG A 44 14.30 35.42 45.31
C ARG A 44 13.06 34.56 45.11
N THR A 45 12.40 34.70 43.97
CA THR A 45 11.21 33.94 43.59
C THR A 45 11.39 33.31 42.22
N CYS A 46 10.75 32.16 41.98
CA CYS A 46 10.71 31.54 40.65
C CYS A 46 9.93 32.45 39.68
N PRO A 47 10.46 32.74 38.47
CA PRO A 47 9.79 33.61 37.50
C PRO A 47 8.39 33.13 37.07
N ILE A 48 8.17 31.81 37.07
CA ILE A 48 6.91 31.19 36.64
C ILE A 48 5.95 31.01 37.82
N THR A 49 6.36 30.27 38.85
CA THR A 49 5.46 29.92 39.96
C THR A 49 5.28 31.02 40.99
N LYS A 50 6.14 32.06 40.95
CA LYS A 50 6.21 33.16 41.94
C LYS A 50 6.47 32.70 43.38
N LEU A 51 6.77 31.43 43.60
CA LEU A 51 7.11 30.88 44.92
C LEU A 51 8.55 31.25 45.32
N PRO A 52 8.84 31.40 46.63
CA PRO A 52 10.18 31.71 47.12
C PRO A 52 11.19 30.61 46.79
N LEU A 53 12.39 31.02 46.39
CA LEU A 53 13.51 30.13 46.14
C LEU A 53 14.35 29.95 47.42
N PRO A 54 15.08 28.83 47.56
CA PRO A 54 16.05 28.64 48.64
C PRO A 54 17.09 29.76 48.68
N ALA A 55 17.68 30.00 49.85
CA ALA A 55 18.68 31.06 50.05
C ALA A 55 19.86 30.98 49.04
N ASN A 56 20.25 29.76 48.65
CA ASN A 56 21.23 29.49 47.61
C ASN A 56 20.61 28.61 46.52
N PRO A 57 19.96 29.19 45.49
CA PRO A 57 19.32 28.42 44.44
C PRO A 57 20.37 27.75 43.54
N THR A 58 20.30 26.42 43.43
CA THR A 58 21.18 25.64 42.54
C THR A 58 20.62 25.61 41.13
N LEU A 59 21.44 25.94 40.13
CA LEU A 59 21.11 25.83 38.71
C LEU A 59 21.59 24.49 38.14
N ILE A 60 20.68 23.52 38.02
CA ILE A 60 21.00 22.18 37.54
C ILE A 60 21.00 22.18 36.01
N PRO A 61 22.10 21.84 35.32
CA PRO A 61 22.11 21.78 33.86
C PRO A 61 21.10 20.76 33.29
N ASN A 62 20.29 21.16 32.32
CA ASN A 62 19.40 20.25 31.59
C ASN A 62 20.10 19.74 30.32
N HIS A 63 21.00 18.78 30.49
CA HIS A 63 21.78 18.23 29.37
C HIS A 63 20.92 17.58 28.28
N ALA A 64 19.78 16.99 28.65
CA ALA A 64 18.85 16.38 27.69
C ALA A 64 18.20 17.45 26.80
N LEU A 65 17.67 18.53 27.39
CA LEU A 65 17.08 19.62 26.62
C LEU A 65 18.15 20.35 25.80
N ARG A 66 19.35 20.55 26.35
CA ARG A 66 20.47 21.13 25.61
C ARG A 66 20.86 20.27 24.41
N SER A 67 20.87 18.95 24.57
CA SER A 67 21.14 18.02 23.46
C SER A 67 20.03 18.06 22.42
N LEU A 68 18.76 18.13 22.81
CA LEU A 68 17.62 18.24 21.89
C LEU A 68 17.62 19.55 21.11
N ILE A 69 17.82 20.68 21.80
CA ILE A 69 17.97 22.01 21.17
C ILE A 69 19.18 21.98 20.23
N SER A 70 20.31 21.42 20.68
CA SER A 70 21.51 21.29 19.85
C SER A 70 21.27 20.41 18.63
N THR A 71 20.55 19.28 18.73
CA THR A 71 20.19 18.46 17.56
C THR A 71 19.26 19.21 16.61
N TYR A 72 18.36 20.04 17.15
CA TYR A 72 17.49 20.90 16.37
C TYR A 72 18.26 22.03 15.66
N THR A 73 19.30 22.58 16.29
CA THR A 73 20.12 23.69 15.75
C THR A 73 21.36 23.26 14.95
N LEU A 74 21.86 22.03 15.16
CA LEU A 74 23.00 21.42 14.42
C LEU A 74 22.58 20.79 13.09
N LEU A 75 21.29 20.85 12.73
CA LEU A 75 20.91 20.69 11.34
C LEU A 75 21.64 21.78 10.55
N PRO A 76 22.56 21.45 9.63
CA PRO A 76 23.29 22.46 8.90
C PRO A 76 22.30 23.36 8.15
N PRO A 77 22.59 24.66 7.96
CA PRO A 77 21.82 25.52 7.08
C PRO A 77 22.16 25.19 5.62
N LEU A 78 21.78 23.99 5.20
CA LEU A 78 21.73 23.54 3.82
C LEU A 78 20.36 22.86 3.64
N HIS A 79 19.41 23.61 3.07
CA HIS A 79 18.09 23.16 2.59
C HIS A 79 16.91 23.10 3.60
N GLN A 80 16.62 24.23 4.25
CA GLN A 80 15.22 24.70 4.34
C GLN A 80 14.71 25.27 2.99
N ILE A 81 15.54 25.28 1.95
CA ILE A 81 15.21 25.64 0.56
C ILE A 81 14.22 24.64 -0.09
N ILE A 82 13.90 23.51 0.54
CA ILE A 82 12.95 22.53 -0.01
C ILE A 82 11.82 22.24 0.96
N SER A 83 11.17 23.31 1.42
CA SER A 83 9.93 23.22 2.21
C SER A 83 8.71 23.74 1.44
N GLN A 84 8.89 24.14 0.18
CA GLN A 84 7.81 24.52 -0.72
C GLN A 84 7.62 23.42 -1.75
N PRO A 85 6.54 22.61 -1.67
CA PRO A 85 6.23 21.60 -2.70
C PRO A 85 6.22 22.22 -4.10
N GLU A 86 5.90 23.51 -4.23
CA GLU A 86 5.91 24.27 -5.47
C GLU A 86 7.27 24.29 -6.15
N THR A 87 8.36 24.50 -5.39
CA THR A 87 9.73 24.49 -5.93
C THR A 87 10.11 23.11 -6.43
N LEU A 88 9.79 22.07 -5.66
CA LEU A 88 10.03 20.68 -6.09
C LEU A 88 9.27 20.34 -7.37
N ILE A 89 8.00 20.72 -7.42
CA ILE A 89 7.14 20.51 -8.59
C ILE A 89 7.70 21.28 -9.80
N SER A 90 8.21 22.50 -9.63
CA SER A 90 8.82 23.25 -10.72
C SER A 90 10.08 22.57 -11.29
N ILE A 91 10.89 21.94 -10.44
CA ILE A 91 12.08 21.18 -10.87
C ILE A 91 11.66 19.96 -11.71
N LEU A 92 10.58 19.29 -11.32
CA LEU A 92 10.05 18.13 -12.08
C LEU A 92 9.54 18.54 -13.46
N LYS A 93 8.82 19.67 -13.53
CA LYS A 93 8.24 20.19 -14.78
C LYS A 93 9.29 20.77 -15.73
N SER A 94 10.40 21.29 -15.19
CA SER A 94 11.41 21.93 -16.02
C SER A 94 12.14 20.94 -16.93
N SER A 95 12.18 21.26 -18.23
CA SER A 95 12.98 20.50 -19.21
C SER A 95 14.48 20.73 -19.07
N SER A 96 14.91 21.84 -18.43
CA SER A 96 16.33 22.16 -18.24
C SER A 96 16.94 21.52 -16.99
N SER A 97 16.12 20.95 -16.10
CA SER A 97 16.60 20.29 -14.88
C SER A 97 17.22 18.93 -15.19
N SER A 98 18.40 18.68 -14.62
CA SER A 98 19.09 17.39 -14.73
C SER A 98 18.28 16.24 -14.12
N SER A 99 18.50 15.02 -14.61
CA SER A 99 17.88 13.81 -14.05
C SER A 99 18.14 13.69 -12.54
N ASP A 100 19.37 13.92 -12.09
CA ASP A 100 19.73 13.87 -10.66
C ASP A 100 18.90 14.85 -9.82
N SER A 101 18.69 16.08 -10.31
CA SER A 101 17.87 17.08 -9.62
C SER A 101 16.40 16.65 -9.51
N LYS A 102 15.87 16.01 -10.56
CA LYS A 102 14.51 15.46 -10.57
C LYS A 102 14.39 14.27 -9.63
N ILE A 103 15.37 13.37 -9.62
CA ILE A 103 15.44 12.22 -8.70
C ILE A 103 15.48 12.70 -7.25
N ASP A 104 16.30 13.70 -6.93
CA ASP A 104 16.39 14.25 -5.58
C ASP A 104 15.09 14.95 -5.15
N SER A 105 14.42 15.63 -6.09
CA SER A 105 13.11 16.24 -5.88
C SER A 105 12.05 15.17 -5.56
N LEU A 106 11.96 14.11 -6.38
CA LEU A 106 11.06 12.98 -6.14
C LEU A 106 11.37 12.26 -4.83
N ARG A 107 12.65 12.08 -4.48
CA ARG A 107 13.06 11.46 -3.21
C ARG A 107 12.55 12.26 -2.01
N GLN A 108 12.61 13.59 -2.09
CA GLN A 108 12.10 14.45 -1.03
C GLN A 108 10.58 14.43 -0.95
N LEU A 109 9.88 14.51 -2.09
CA LEU A 109 8.43 14.34 -2.14
C LEU A 109 7.99 12.99 -1.56
N ALA A 110 8.66 11.90 -1.92
CA ALA A 110 8.38 10.56 -1.42
C ALA A 110 8.56 10.47 0.09
N ARG A 111 9.64 11.07 0.63
CA ARG A 111 9.89 11.08 2.08
C ARG A 111 8.80 11.84 2.85
N LEU A 112 8.36 12.98 2.34
CA LEU A 112 7.36 13.84 3.00
C LEU A 112 5.95 13.24 2.91
N SER A 113 5.54 12.77 1.73
CA SER A 113 4.23 12.14 1.48
C SER A 113 3.99 10.85 2.24
N LYS A 114 5.06 10.12 2.60
CA LYS A 114 4.98 8.88 3.37
C LYS A 114 4.41 9.08 4.78
N ARG A 115 4.60 10.26 5.38
CA ARG A 115 4.33 10.49 6.82
C ARG A 115 3.11 11.36 7.10
N ASP A 116 2.64 12.14 6.13
CA ASP A 116 1.61 13.16 6.36
C ASP A 116 0.52 13.10 5.28
N ALA A 117 -0.70 12.76 5.70
CA ALA A 117 -1.89 12.72 4.82
C ALA A 117 -2.30 14.11 4.32
N ASN A 118 -2.18 15.14 5.15
CA ASN A 118 -2.49 16.51 4.75
C ASN A 118 -1.49 17.01 3.71
N PHE A 119 -0.22 16.60 3.82
CA PHE A 119 0.78 16.90 2.80
C PHE A 119 0.47 16.21 1.46
N ARG A 120 -0.04 14.98 1.47
CA ARG A 120 -0.48 14.31 0.23
C ARG A 120 -1.59 15.09 -0.47
N ARG A 121 -2.62 15.52 0.26
CA ARG A 121 -3.71 16.32 -0.32
C ARG A 121 -3.20 17.63 -0.91
N ARG A 122 -2.37 18.37 -0.16
CA ARG A 122 -1.74 19.59 -0.68
C ARG A 122 -0.93 19.35 -1.96
N LEU A 123 -0.21 18.22 -2.06
CA LEU A 123 0.52 17.88 -3.28
C LEU A 123 -0.40 17.64 -4.48
N VAL A 124 -1.51 16.92 -4.27
CA VAL A 124 -2.52 16.71 -5.32
C VAL A 124 -3.07 18.06 -5.77
N ASP A 125 -3.48 18.92 -4.83
CA ASP A 125 -4.02 20.25 -5.09
C ASP A 125 -3.01 21.19 -5.79
N SER A 126 -1.71 20.98 -5.57
CA SER A 126 -0.63 21.77 -6.17
C SER A 126 -0.30 21.36 -7.62
N GLY A 127 -1.03 20.41 -8.20
CA GLY A 127 -0.76 19.88 -9.54
C GLY A 127 0.56 19.08 -9.60
N ALA A 128 0.96 18.47 -8.49
CA ALA A 128 2.15 17.62 -8.43
C ALA A 128 1.96 16.32 -9.23
N VAL A 129 0.72 15.83 -9.32
CA VAL A 129 0.39 14.56 -10.01
C VAL A 129 0.87 14.59 -11.45
N SER A 130 0.45 15.60 -12.24
CA SER A 130 0.91 15.78 -13.62
C SER A 130 2.44 15.82 -13.76
N ALA A 131 3.14 16.48 -12.83
CA ALA A 131 4.61 16.53 -12.85
C ALA A 131 5.26 15.17 -12.57
N VAL A 132 4.71 14.41 -11.61
CA VAL A 132 5.16 13.05 -11.30
C VAL A 132 4.89 12.11 -12.47
N LEU A 133 3.73 12.22 -13.11
CA LEU A 133 3.35 11.45 -14.28
C LEU A 133 4.28 11.72 -15.48
N PHE A 134 4.66 12.98 -15.71
CA PHE A 134 5.65 13.33 -16.73
C PHE A 134 7.02 12.67 -16.49
N CYS A 135 7.43 12.50 -15.24
CA CYS A 135 8.66 11.77 -14.91
C CYS A 135 8.58 10.26 -15.18
N LEU A 136 7.37 9.67 -15.28
CA LEU A 136 7.20 8.27 -15.69
C LEU A 136 7.36 8.10 -17.21
N ASP A 137 6.95 9.09 -17.99
CA ASP A 137 7.01 9.06 -19.47
C ASP A 137 8.39 9.21 -20.07
N SER A 138 9.35 9.71 -19.27
CA SER A 138 10.69 10.05 -19.75
C SER A 138 11.26 8.86 -20.54
N SER A 139 11.42 9.07 -21.84
CA SER A 139 11.78 8.05 -22.84
C SER A 139 13.21 7.54 -22.69
N SER A 140 13.99 8.15 -21.80
CA SER A 140 15.28 7.64 -21.34
C SER A 140 15.06 6.49 -20.36
N GLY A 141 15.80 5.38 -20.52
CA GLY A 141 15.78 4.22 -19.61
C GLY A 141 16.29 4.51 -18.19
N GLU A 142 15.86 5.62 -17.60
CA GLU A 142 16.21 6.08 -16.27
C GLU A 142 15.33 5.39 -15.23
N THR A 143 15.57 4.09 -15.04
CA THR A 143 14.84 3.24 -14.09
C THR A 143 14.72 3.87 -12.70
N LYS A 144 15.78 4.56 -12.24
CA LYS A 144 15.80 5.25 -10.93
C LYS A 144 14.80 6.41 -10.86
N LEU A 145 14.64 7.18 -11.93
CA LEU A 145 13.70 8.29 -11.97
C LEU A 145 12.26 7.76 -11.92
N GLN A 146 11.97 6.76 -12.74
CA GLN A 146 10.66 6.11 -12.81
C GLN A 146 10.30 5.44 -11.48
N GLU A 147 11.24 4.74 -10.84
CA GLU A 147 11.04 4.13 -9.52
C GLU A 147 10.64 5.17 -8.47
N LYS A 148 11.31 6.33 -8.43
CA LYS A 148 10.97 7.40 -7.48
C LYS A 148 9.65 8.08 -7.83
N ALA A 149 9.32 8.21 -9.10
CA ALA A 149 8.02 8.73 -9.52
C ALA A 149 6.89 7.78 -9.11
N LEU A 150 7.03 6.46 -9.35
CA LEU A 150 6.09 5.44 -8.87
C LEU A 150 5.97 5.47 -7.34
N SER A 151 7.07 5.65 -6.61
CA SER A 151 7.02 5.75 -5.15
C SER A 151 6.22 6.96 -4.65
N VAL A 152 6.34 8.12 -5.30
CA VAL A 152 5.51 9.29 -4.96
C VAL A 152 4.04 9.02 -5.31
N LEU A 153 3.77 8.50 -6.51
CA LEU A 153 2.41 8.19 -6.95
C LEU A 153 1.73 7.16 -6.04
N LEU A 154 2.45 6.14 -5.60
CA LEU A 154 1.96 5.17 -4.61
C LEU A 154 1.59 5.86 -3.31
N ASN A 155 2.46 6.72 -2.76
CA ASN A 155 2.13 7.45 -1.53
C ASN A 155 0.86 8.29 -1.71
N LEU A 156 0.73 9.02 -2.82
CA LEU A 156 -0.47 9.81 -3.12
C LEU A 156 -1.72 8.94 -3.19
N SER A 157 -1.63 7.73 -3.76
CA SER A 157 -2.75 6.79 -3.84
C SER A 157 -3.23 6.27 -2.48
N LEU A 158 -2.44 6.41 -1.40
CA LEU A 158 -2.83 5.96 -0.06
C LEU A 158 -3.88 6.88 0.59
N ASP A 159 -4.13 8.07 0.04
CA ASP A 159 -5.23 8.94 0.47
C ASP A 159 -6.52 8.53 -0.24
N ASP A 160 -7.60 8.23 0.48
CA ASP A 160 -8.86 7.74 -0.11
C ASP A 160 -9.56 8.79 -0.95
N ASP A 161 -9.58 10.04 -0.50
CA ASP A 161 -10.23 11.16 -1.19
C ASP A 161 -9.55 11.49 -2.53
N SER A 162 -8.24 11.26 -2.61
CA SER A 162 -7.44 11.54 -3.81
C SER A 162 -7.55 10.48 -4.91
N LYS A 163 -8.05 9.26 -4.63
CA LYS A 163 -7.99 8.12 -5.57
C LYS A 163 -8.72 8.36 -6.89
N ILE A 164 -9.88 9.01 -6.85
CA ILE A 164 -10.64 9.31 -8.07
C ILE A 164 -9.93 10.39 -8.88
N GLY A 165 -9.42 11.44 -8.22
CA GLY A 165 -8.65 12.50 -8.85
C GLY A 165 -7.39 11.99 -9.55
N LEU A 166 -6.65 11.06 -8.93
CA LEU A 166 -5.48 10.44 -9.53
C LEU A 166 -5.81 9.68 -10.83
N VAL A 167 -6.93 8.95 -10.86
CA VAL A 167 -7.38 8.27 -12.08
C VAL A 167 -7.78 9.27 -13.16
N ALA A 168 -8.49 10.34 -12.79
CA ALA A 168 -8.90 11.41 -13.70
C ALA A 168 -7.70 12.19 -14.30
N GLU A 169 -6.63 12.36 -13.53
CA GLU A 169 -5.36 12.98 -13.96
C GLU A 169 -4.52 12.08 -14.91
N GLY A 170 -5.00 10.88 -15.24
CA GLY A 170 -4.34 9.98 -16.18
C GLY A 170 -3.28 9.07 -15.55
N ALA A 171 -3.31 8.84 -14.23
CA ALA A 171 -2.36 7.94 -13.59
C ALA A 171 -2.39 6.52 -14.15
N ILE A 172 -3.58 6.03 -14.54
CA ILE A 172 -3.75 4.67 -15.09
C ILE A 172 -3.05 4.53 -16.44
N ASP A 173 -3.22 5.51 -17.33
CA ASP A 173 -2.57 5.53 -18.64
C ASP A 173 -1.06 5.38 -18.51
N ARG A 174 -0.45 6.23 -17.67
CA ARG A 174 1.01 6.23 -17.46
C ARG A 174 1.52 4.97 -16.76
N VAL A 175 0.79 4.45 -15.78
CA VAL A 175 1.18 3.22 -15.08
C VAL A 175 1.04 2.00 -16.00
N VAL A 176 -0.01 1.92 -16.81
CA VAL A 176 -0.20 0.80 -17.75
C VAL A 176 0.82 0.87 -18.89
N ALA A 177 1.06 2.06 -19.46
CA ALA A 177 2.12 2.26 -20.44
C ALA A 177 3.50 1.89 -19.88
N PHE A 178 3.76 2.19 -18.61
CA PHE A 178 4.98 1.74 -17.93
C PHE A 178 5.06 0.21 -17.83
N LEU A 179 3.99 -0.47 -17.42
CA LEU A 179 3.97 -1.92 -17.25
C LEU A 179 4.10 -2.71 -18.56
N LEU A 180 3.61 -2.15 -19.68
CA LEU A 180 3.71 -2.78 -21.00
C LEU A 180 5.10 -2.64 -21.63
N ARG A 181 5.95 -1.74 -21.12
CA ARG A 181 7.36 -1.64 -21.49
C ARG A 181 8.13 -2.63 -20.60
N GLU A 182 9.05 -3.41 -21.15
CA GLU A 182 9.86 -4.38 -20.39
C GLU A 182 10.56 -3.70 -19.19
N ALA A 183 9.93 -3.75 -18.01
CA ALA A 183 10.31 -2.98 -16.85
C ALA A 183 11.05 -3.84 -15.82
N SER A 184 11.94 -3.19 -15.06
CA SER A 184 12.69 -3.83 -13.97
C SER A 184 11.77 -4.38 -12.86
N SER A 185 12.24 -5.43 -12.18
CA SER A 185 11.39 -6.26 -11.32
C SER A 185 10.69 -5.50 -10.17
N ASP A 186 11.41 -4.63 -9.47
CA ASP A 186 10.82 -3.89 -8.33
C ASP A 186 9.79 -2.83 -8.75
N CYS A 187 9.95 -2.24 -9.94
CA CYS A 187 9.03 -1.21 -10.42
C CYS A 187 7.68 -1.80 -10.85
N CYS A 188 7.68 -3.01 -11.44
CA CYS A 188 6.45 -3.74 -11.77
C CYS A 188 5.60 -4.00 -10.53
N ALA A 189 6.25 -4.42 -9.43
CA ALA A 189 5.57 -4.62 -8.15
C ALA A 189 4.96 -3.32 -7.61
N LEU A 190 5.69 -2.20 -7.68
CA LEU A 190 5.17 -0.89 -7.26
C LEU A 190 3.98 -0.43 -8.11
N ALA A 191 4.08 -0.57 -9.43
CA ALA A 191 3.01 -0.23 -10.37
C ALA A 191 1.74 -1.07 -10.12
N ALA A 192 1.87 -2.38 -9.93
CA ALA A 192 0.74 -3.24 -9.55
C ALA A 192 0.15 -2.86 -8.18
N THR A 193 0.98 -2.41 -7.23
CA THR A 193 0.52 -1.92 -5.92
C THR A 193 -0.30 -0.62 -6.07
N ILE A 194 0.10 0.29 -6.96
CA ILE A 194 -0.66 1.51 -7.27
C ILE A 194 -2.04 1.14 -7.81
N ILE A 195 -2.10 0.21 -8.77
CA ILE A 195 -3.38 -0.28 -9.32
C ILE A 195 -4.26 -0.85 -8.22
N THR A 196 -3.69 -1.69 -7.33
CA THR A 196 -4.42 -2.25 -6.17
C THR A 196 -4.98 -1.16 -5.27
N SER A 197 -4.17 -0.15 -4.94
CA SER A 197 -4.55 0.97 -4.08
C SER A 197 -5.69 1.79 -4.69
N LEU A 198 -5.60 2.12 -5.99
CA LEU A 198 -6.65 2.87 -6.69
C LEU A 198 -7.94 2.06 -6.85
N ALA A 199 -7.84 0.73 -7.01
CA ALA A 199 -8.95 -0.19 -7.14
C ALA A 199 -9.72 -0.45 -5.83
N VAL A 200 -9.35 0.17 -4.71
CA VAL A 200 -10.18 0.13 -3.48
C VAL A 200 -11.55 0.79 -3.74
N VAL A 201 -11.60 1.81 -4.58
CA VAL A 201 -12.82 2.52 -4.95
C VAL A 201 -13.55 1.77 -6.08
N GLU A 202 -14.85 1.50 -5.92
CA GLU A 202 -15.64 0.73 -6.89
C GLU A 202 -15.62 1.33 -8.30
N VAL A 203 -15.80 2.65 -8.42
CA VAL A 203 -15.76 3.36 -9.72
C VAL A 203 -14.41 3.15 -10.41
N ASN A 204 -13.32 3.19 -9.65
CA ASN A 204 -11.98 2.95 -10.19
C ASN A 204 -11.80 1.50 -10.67
N LYS A 205 -12.40 0.50 -10.03
CA LYS A 205 -12.33 -0.90 -10.53
C LYS A 205 -12.88 -1.01 -11.94
N ALA A 206 -14.04 -0.39 -12.19
CA ALA A 206 -14.67 -0.38 -13.50
C ALA A 206 -13.82 0.36 -14.54
N THR A 207 -13.34 1.56 -14.19
CA THR A 207 -12.49 2.39 -15.07
C THR A 207 -11.16 1.72 -15.40
N ILE A 208 -10.44 1.24 -14.40
CA ILE A 208 -9.13 0.59 -14.57
C ILE A 208 -9.27 -0.71 -15.35
N GLY A 209 -10.25 -1.54 -15.00
CA GLY A 209 -10.45 -2.81 -15.71
C GLY A 209 -10.96 -2.64 -17.14
N ALA A 210 -11.56 -1.51 -17.49
CA ALA A 210 -11.94 -1.16 -18.86
C ALA A 210 -10.79 -0.53 -19.65
N PHE A 211 -9.73 -0.09 -18.96
CA PHE A 211 -8.62 0.60 -19.58
C PHE A 211 -7.81 -0.38 -20.47
N PRO A 212 -7.57 -0.04 -21.75
CA PRO A 212 -6.84 -0.92 -22.66
C PRO A 212 -5.47 -1.33 -22.12
N GLY A 213 -5.16 -2.63 -22.18
CA GLY A 213 -3.89 -3.17 -21.73
C GLY A 213 -3.72 -3.28 -20.21
N ALA A 214 -4.62 -2.75 -19.37
CA ALA A 214 -4.44 -2.77 -17.92
C ALA A 214 -4.45 -4.20 -17.35
N ILE A 215 -5.47 -4.99 -17.71
CA ILE A 215 -5.58 -6.39 -17.29
C ILE A 215 -4.51 -7.24 -17.98
N GLU A 216 -4.25 -7.00 -19.27
CA GLU A 216 -3.22 -7.70 -20.04
C GLU A 216 -1.83 -7.53 -19.41
N ALA A 217 -1.47 -6.31 -19.02
CA ALA A 217 -0.20 -6.02 -18.35
C ALA A 217 -0.05 -6.81 -17.04
N LEU A 218 -1.10 -6.86 -16.21
CA LEU A 218 -1.07 -7.64 -14.96
C LEU A 218 -0.95 -9.15 -15.23
N VAL A 219 -1.62 -9.66 -16.26
CA VAL A 219 -1.50 -11.07 -16.67
C VAL A 219 -0.11 -11.37 -17.23
N GLY A 220 0.50 -10.44 -17.95
CA GLY A 220 1.90 -10.51 -18.39
C GLY A 220 2.87 -10.62 -17.20
N ILE A 221 2.71 -9.78 -16.17
CA ILE A 221 3.52 -9.87 -14.94
C ILE A 221 3.32 -11.23 -14.23
N LEU A 222 2.10 -11.77 -14.21
CA LEU A 222 1.85 -13.10 -13.66
C LEU A 222 2.56 -14.21 -14.44
N LYS A 223 2.69 -14.05 -15.76
CA LYS A 223 3.36 -15.01 -16.64
C LYS A 223 4.88 -14.98 -16.44
N ASP A 224 5.47 -13.79 -16.50
CA ASP A 224 6.92 -13.61 -16.67
C ASP A 224 7.65 -13.11 -15.40
N GLY A 225 6.91 -12.52 -14.44
CA GLY A 225 7.45 -11.95 -13.21
C GLY A 225 7.87 -13.00 -12.17
N LYS A 226 8.56 -12.56 -11.11
CA LYS A 226 9.10 -13.43 -10.05
C LYS A 226 8.73 -12.92 -8.65
N GLY A 227 8.53 -13.85 -7.71
CA GLY A 227 8.33 -13.56 -6.29
C GLY A 227 7.30 -12.47 -6.01
N ARG A 228 7.79 -11.28 -5.62
CA ARG A 228 6.97 -10.12 -5.27
C ARG A 228 6.10 -9.63 -6.42
N GLU A 229 6.61 -9.60 -7.64
CA GLU A 229 5.87 -9.10 -8.81
C GLU A 229 4.59 -9.88 -9.06
N ARG A 230 4.69 -11.21 -9.09
CA ARG A 230 3.53 -12.09 -9.28
C ARG A 230 2.50 -11.91 -8.16
N LYS A 231 2.97 -11.73 -6.92
CA LYS A 231 2.11 -11.50 -5.77
C LYS A 231 1.34 -10.17 -5.87
N GLU A 232 2.01 -9.09 -6.23
CA GLU A 232 1.36 -7.78 -6.38
C GLU A 232 0.44 -7.77 -7.61
N ALA A 233 0.83 -8.39 -8.73
CA ALA A 233 -0.02 -8.52 -9.90
C ALA A 233 -1.27 -9.36 -9.62
N ALA A 234 -1.16 -10.48 -8.91
CA ALA A 234 -2.31 -11.29 -8.48
C ALA A 234 -3.22 -10.50 -7.54
N THR A 235 -2.65 -9.68 -6.66
CA THR A 235 -3.42 -8.84 -5.72
C THR A 235 -4.18 -7.74 -6.46
N ALA A 236 -3.55 -7.08 -7.44
CA ALA A 236 -4.20 -6.10 -8.30
C ALA A 236 -5.32 -6.74 -9.13
N LEU A 237 -5.06 -7.91 -9.73
CA LEU A 237 -6.04 -8.62 -10.53
C LEU A 237 -7.23 -9.08 -9.68
N TYR A 238 -6.99 -9.56 -8.46
CA TYR A 238 -8.04 -9.87 -7.49
C TYR A 238 -8.91 -8.65 -7.19
N ALA A 239 -8.29 -7.49 -6.89
CA ALA A 239 -9.01 -6.26 -6.57
C ALA A 239 -9.92 -5.81 -7.74
N LEU A 240 -9.40 -5.86 -8.97
CA LEU A 240 -10.16 -5.50 -10.18
C LEU A 240 -11.29 -6.50 -10.47
N CYS A 241 -11.04 -7.81 -10.34
CA CYS A 241 -12.03 -8.86 -10.64
C CYS A 241 -13.15 -8.97 -9.58
N CYS A 242 -13.02 -8.29 -8.43
CA CYS A 242 -14.15 -8.12 -7.53
C CYS A 242 -15.35 -7.46 -8.25
N PHE A 243 -15.07 -6.56 -9.20
CA PHE A 243 -16.05 -6.05 -10.16
C PHE A 243 -16.35 -7.09 -11.24
N CYS A 244 -17.63 -7.42 -11.46
CA CYS A 244 -18.03 -8.57 -12.26
C CYS A 244 -17.58 -8.51 -13.72
N ASP A 245 -17.63 -7.35 -14.36
CA ASP A 245 -17.35 -7.21 -15.79
C ASP A 245 -15.86 -7.44 -16.10
N ASN A 246 -15.00 -7.19 -15.10
CA ASN A 246 -13.56 -7.41 -15.23
C ASN A 246 -13.19 -8.89 -15.21
N ARG A 247 -14.05 -9.78 -14.71
CA ARG A 247 -13.78 -11.22 -14.66
C ARG A 247 -13.66 -11.79 -16.06
N LYS A 248 -14.62 -11.45 -16.94
CA LYS A 248 -14.60 -11.85 -18.35
C LYS A 248 -13.35 -11.32 -19.04
N ARG A 249 -13.03 -10.02 -18.87
CA ARG A 249 -11.83 -9.40 -19.43
C ARG A 249 -10.54 -10.12 -18.99
N ALA A 250 -10.43 -10.49 -17.71
CA ALA A 250 -9.29 -11.25 -17.21
C ALA A 250 -9.19 -12.66 -17.83
N VAL A 251 -10.33 -13.34 -18.00
CA VAL A 251 -10.38 -14.64 -18.67
C VAL A 251 -9.97 -14.51 -20.15
N ASP A 252 -10.50 -13.51 -20.86
CA ASP A 252 -10.19 -13.24 -22.27
C ASP A 252 -8.69 -12.91 -22.47
N CYS A 253 -8.04 -12.28 -21.48
CA CYS A 253 -6.59 -12.06 -21.46
C CYS A 253 -5.77 -13.33 -21.10
N GLY A 254 -6.39 -14.49 -20.90
CA GLY A 254 -5.70 -15.74 -20.60
C GLY A 254 -5.26 -15.90 -19.14
N ALA A 255 -5.89 -15.20 -18.19
CA ALA A 255 -5.48 -15.25 -16.77
C ALA A 255 -5.57 -16.65 -16.16
N VAL A 256 -6.60 -17.44 -16.51
CA VAL A 256 -6.88 -18.75 -15.89
C VAL A 256 -5.69 -19.72 -15.97
N PRO A 257 -5.17 -20.09 -17.16
CA PRO A 257 -4.05 -21.04 -17.25
C PRO A 257 -2.78 -20.54 -16.54
N ILE A 258 -2.52 -19.22 -16.57
CA ILE A 258 -1.36 -18.62 -15.90
C ILE A 258 -1.50 -18.69 -14.38
N LEU A 259 -2.69 -18.41 -13.86
CA LEU A 259 -3.00 -18.48 -12.43
C LEU A 259 -2.96 -19.92 -11.93
N MET A 260 -3.52 -20.89 -12.66
CA MET A 260 -3.50 -22.30 -12.27
C MET A 260 -2.07 -22.82 -12.12
N ARG A 261 -1.20 -22.53 -13.10
CA ARG A 261 0.23 -22.83 -12.99
C ARG A 261 0.90 -22.10 -11.84
N SER A 262 0.54 -20.84 -11.59
CA SER A 262 1.11 -20.07 -10.48
C SER A 262 0.71 -20.62 -9.11
N VAL A 263 -0.52 -21.10 -8.96
CA VAL A 263 -1.01 -21.76 -7.74
C VAL A 263 -0.30 -23.08 -7.51
N GLU A 264 -0.09 -23.87 -8.56
CA GLU A 264 0.70 -25.11 -8.49
C GLU A 264 2.14 -24.84 -8.02
N CYS A 265 2.72 -23.70 -8.41
CA CYS A 265 4.01 -23.22 -7.90
C CYS A 265 3.94 -22.53 -6.52
N GLY A 266 2.80 -22.56 -5.82
CA GLY A 266 2.64 -22.03 -4.46
C GLY A 266 2.21 -20.57 -4.33
N LEU A 267 1.73 -19.91 -5.40
CA LEU A 267 1.21 -18.55 -5.32
C LEU A 267 -0.19 -18.52 -4.68
N GLU A 268 -0.27 -18.40 -3.35
CA GLU A 268 -1.54 -18.41 -2.61
C GLU A 268 -2.57 -17.39 -3.14
N ARG A 269 -2.14 -16.16 -3.45
CA ARG A 269 -3.03 -15.11 -3.95
C ARG A 269 -3.71 -15.51 -5.27
N GLY A 270 -3.07 -16.38 -6.07
CA GLY A 270 -3.64 -16.87 -7.33
C GLY A 270 -4.95 -17.63 -7.13
N VAL A 271 -5.09 -18.36 -6.01
CA VAL A 271 -6.32 -19.10 -5.66
C VAL A 271 -7.49 -18.15 -5.45
N GLU A 272 -7.24 -17.00 -4.84
CA GLU A 272 -8.29 -16.00 -4.60
C GLU A 272 -8.81 -15.43 -5.91
N VAL A 273 -7.92 -15.17 -6.87
CA VAL A 273 -8.30 -14.74 -8.21
C VAL A 273 -9.13 -15.83 -8.89
N ILE A 274 -8.67 -17.09 -8.87
CA ILE A 274 -9.40 -18.25 -9.43
C ILE A 274 -10.81 -18.35 -8.83
N GLY A 275 -10.95 -18.26 -7.51
CA GLY A 275 -12.26 -18.33 -6.85
C GLY A 275 -13.19 -17.18 -7.23
N VAL A 276 -12.66 -16.00 -7.56
CA VAL A 276 -13.46 -14.89 -8.11
C VAL A 276 -13.83 -15.14 -9.57
N LEU A 277 -12.90 -15.61 -10.40
CA LEU A 277 -13.15 -15.91 -11.82
C LEU A 277 -14.14 -17.06 -12.00
N ALA A 278 -14.14 -18.06 -11.13
CA ALA A 278 -15.10 -19.16 -11.14
C ALA A 278 -16.57 -18.69 -11.00
N LYS A 279 -16.82 -17.43 -10.58
CA LYS A 279 -18.18 -16.87 -10.51
C LYS A 279 -18.75 -16.50 -11.88
N CYS A 280 -17.95 -16.27 -12.92
CA CYS A 280 -18.46 -16.04 -14.28
C CYS A 280 -18.44 -17.35 -15.10
N LYS A 281 -19.25 -17.40 -16.16
CA LYS A 281 -19.40 -18.58 -17.01
C LYS A 281 -18.09 -18.91 -17.73
N GLU A 282 -17.48 -17.92 -18.34
CA GLU A 282 -16.21 -18.05 -19.09
C GLU A 282 -15.08 -18.54 -18.19
N GLY A 283 -15.01 -18.03 -16.96
CA GLY A 283 -14.04 -18.47 -15.97
C GLY A 283 -14.19 -19.95 -15.63
N ARG A 284 -15.43 -20.45 -15.51
CA ARG A 284 -15.68 -21.88 -15.28
C ARG A 284 -15.27 -22.74 -16.47
N GLU A 285 -15.64 -22.34 -17.69
CA GLU A 285 -15.29 -23.08 -18.92
C GLU A 285 -13.78 -23.21 -19.11
N HIS A 286 -13.02 -22.15 -18.81
CA HIS A 286 -11.56 -22.18 -18.85
C HIS A 286 -10.93 -22.99 -17.69
N LEU A 287 -11.57 -23.02 -16.52
CA LEU A 287 -11.10 -23.84 -15.39
C LEU A 287 -11.36 -25.33 -15.62
N GLU A 288 -12.50 -25.67 -16.21
CA GLU A 288 -12.88 -27.03 -16.57
C GLU A 288 -11.98 -27.62 -17.66
N SER A 289 -11.62 -26.82 -18.66
CA SER A 289 -10.67 -27.22 -19.71
C SER A 289 -9.22 -27.31 -19.23
N TYR A 290 -8.88 -26.80 -18.04
CA TYR A 290 -7.54 -26.90 -17.48
C TYR A 290 -7.31 -28.28 -16.84
N GLY A 291 -6.48 -29.10 -17.49
CA GLY A 291 -6.10 -30.42 -16.98
C GLY A 291 -5.53 -30.36 -15.56
N GLY A 292 -6.12 -31.12 -14.63
CA GLY A 292 -5.69 -31.17 -13.24
C GLY A 292 -6.23 -30.03 -12.35
N CYS A 293 -7.17 -29.22 -12.83
CA CYS A 293 -7.77 -28.13 -12.05
C CYS A 293 -8.27 -28.56 -10.66
N VAL A 294 -9.09 -29.61 -10.61
CA VAL A 294 -9.62 -30.15 -9.34
C VAL A 294 -8.47 -30.58 -8.42
N LYS A 295 -7.48 -31.34 -8.92
CA LYS A 295 -6.32 -31.80 -8.14
C LYS A 295 -5.56 -30.66 -7.49
N ILE A 296 -5.31 -29.57 -8.24
CA ILE A 296 -4.63 -28.38 -7.73
C ILE A 296 -5.46 -27.74 -6.61
N LEU A 297 -6.77 -27.55 -6.81
CA LEU A 297 -7.65 -26.97 -5.79
C LEU A 297 -7.77 -27.86 -4.54
N VAL A 298 -7.79 -29.19 -4.70
CA VAL A 298 -7.80 -30.14 -3.59
C VAL A 298 -6.48 -30.10 -2.81
N HIS A 299 -5.34 -29.94 -3.48
CA HIS A 299 -4.07 -29.70 -2.79
C HIS A 299 -4.13 -28.44 -1.92
N VAL A 300 -4.75 -27.36 -2.41
CA VAL A 300 -4.98 -26.14 -1.62
C VAL A 300 -5.93 -26.39 -0.44
N LEU A 301 -6.97 -27.21 -0.59
CA LEU A 301 -7.85 -27.57 0.53
C LEU A 301 -7.10 -28.27 1.68
N ARG A 302 -6.11 -29.11 1.35
CA ARG A 302 -5.35 -29.89 2.33
C ARG A 302 -4.23 -29.08 3.01
N ASN A 303 -3.58 -28.20 2.27
CA ASN A 303 -2.32 -27.57 2.71
C ASN A 303 -2.34 -26.04 2.71
N GLY A 304 -3.42 -25.42 2.25
CA GLY A 304 -3.50 -23.97 2.05
C GLY A 304 -3.77 -23.18 3.32
N SER A 305 -3.54 -21.87 3.26
CA SER A 305 -4.00 -20.94 4.29
C SER A 305 -5.53 -20.90 4.37
N SER A 306 -6.09 -20.44 5.49
CA SER A 306 -7.55 -20.33 5.66
C SER A 306 -8.24 -19.55 4.52
N ARG A 307 -7.57 -18.52 3.98
CA ARG A 307 -8.02 -17.82 2.78
C ARG A 307 -7.95 -18.69 1.52
N GLY A 308 -6.82 -19.38 1.29
CA GLY A 308 -6.67 -20.32 0.18
C GLY A 308 -7.78 -21.37 0.17
N ILE A 309 -8.03 -22.01 1.31
CA ILE A 309 -9.10 -23.00 1.50
C ILE A 309 -10.46 -22.39 1.18
N GLN A 310 -10.77 -21.20 1.74
CA GLN A 310 -12.04 -20.51 1.50
C GLN A 310 -12.32 -20.30 0.00
N TYR A 311 -11.34 -19.86 -0.79
CA TYR A 311 -11.51 -19.61 -2.22
C TYR A 311 -11.43 -20.87 -3.08
N ALA A 312 -10.67 -21.89 -2.67
CA ALA A 312 -10.68 -23.19 -3.32
C ALA A 312 -12.06 -23.86 -3.19
N LEU A 313 -12.67 -23.83 -1.99
CA LEU A 313 -14.04 -24.30 -1.77
C LEU A 313 -15.04 -23.55 -2.65
N LEU A 314 -14.90 -22.22 -2.77
CA LEU A 314 -15.75 -21.39 -3.60
C LEU A 314 -15.64 -21.76 -5.09
N ALA A 315 -14.42 -21.97 -5.58
CA ALA A 315 -14.17 -22.39 -6.96
C ALA A 315 -14.78 -23.76 -7.24
N LEU A 316 -14.50 -24.76 -6.39
CA LEU A 316 -15.03 -26.12 -6.53
C LEU A 316 -16.56 -26.14 -6.45
N THR A 317 -17.17 -25.39 -5.54
CA THR A 317 -18.64 -25.27 -5.44
C THR A 317 -19.23 -24.74 -6.74
N SER A 318 -18.63 -23.68 -7.30
CA SER A 318 -19.11 -23.08 -8.54
C SER A 318 -18.97 -24.03 -9.73
N LEU A 319 -17.86 -24.77 -9.83
CA LEU A 319 -17.62 -25.76 -10.87
C LEU A 319 -18.60 -26.95 -10.76
N CYS A 320 -18.70 -27.55 -9.58
CA CYS A 320 -19.57 -28.71 -9.31
C CYS A 320 -21.05 -28.40 -9.53
N PHE A 321 -21.49 -27.18 -9.22
CA PHE A 321 -22.86 -26.77 -9.43
C PHE A 321 -23.24 -26.67 -10.92
N HIS A 322 -22.27 -26.37 -11.80
CA HIS A 322 -22.53 -26.15 -13.22
C HIS A 322 -22.02 -27.27 -14.15
N SER A 323 -21.14 -28.17 -13.66
CA SER A 323 -20.60 -29.29 -14.44
C SER A 323 -20.66 -30.59 -13.65
N LYS A 324 -21.42 -31.56 -14.20
CA LYS A 324 -21.50 -32.93 -13.67
C LYS A 324 -20.17 -33.66 -13.79
N GLU A 325 -19.37 -33.37 -14.81
CA GLU A 325 -18.04 -33.95 -14.95
C GLU A 325 -17.14 -33.49 -13.80
N MET A 326 -17.10 -32.19 -13.53
CA MET A 326 -16.34 -31.64 -12.40
C MET A 326 -16.83 -32.15 -11.04
N LEU A 327 -18.14 -32.35 -10.89
CA LEU A 327 -18.73 -32.98 -9.69
C LEU A 327 -18.16 -34.38 -9.45
N LEU A 328 -18.14 -35.22 -10.50
CA LEU A 328 -17.64 -36.59 -10.41
C LEU A 328 -16.15 -36.64 -10.10
N VAL A 329 -15.34 -35.82 -10.78
CA VAL A 329 -13.90 -35.73 -10.52
C VAL A 329 -13.64 -35.25 -9.09
N THR A 330 -14.42 -34.27 -8.60
CA THR A 330 -14.30 -33.76 -7.23
C THR A 330 -14.65 -34.82 -6.18
N LEU A 331 -15.66 -35.66 -6.43
CA LEU A 331 -15.98 -36.81 -5.57
C LEU A 331 -14.85 -37.85 -5.57
N GLN A 332 -14.30 -38.18 -6.74
CA GLN A 332 -13.21 -39.15 -6.88
C GLN A 332 -11.92 -38.72 -6.16
N GLU A 333 -11.66 -37.42 -6.07
CA GLU A 333 -10.52 -36.85 -5.34
C GLU A 333 -10.72 -36.83 -3.80
N GLY A 334 -11.85 -37.34 -3.30
CA GLY A 334 -12.15 -37.48 -1.88
C GLY A 334 -12.50 -36.16 -1.18
N VAL A 335 -13.06 -35.20 -1.91
CA VAL A 335 -13.33 -33.85 -1.37
C VAL A 335 -14.44 -33.84 -0.33
N LEU A 336 -15.36 -34.81 -0.36
CA LEU A 336 -16.44 -34.92 0.62
C LEU A 336 -15.89 -35.06 2.05
N ASP A 337 -14.93 -35.96 2.26
CA ASP A 337 -14.33 -36.20 3.57
C ASP A 337 -13.53 -34.98 4.06
N ILE A 338 -12.81 -34.32 3.14
CA ILE A 338 -12.11 -33.07 3.46
C ILE A 338 -13.11 -32.01 3.93
N CYS A 339 -14.23 -31.85 3.23
CA CYS A 339 -15.25 -30.87 3.58
C CYS A 339 -15.89 -31.19 4.93
N LEU A 340 -16.20 -32.47 5.21
CA LEU A 340 -16.74 -32.88 6.51
C LEU A 340 -15.81 -32.50 7.67
N GLY A 341 -14.49 -32.64 7.50
CA GLY A 341 -13.50 -32.19 8.49
C GLY A 341 -13.43 -30.66 8.66
N LEU A 342 -13.93 -29.88 7.70
CA LEU A 342 -13.94 -28.41 7.72
C LEU A 342 -15.27 -27.81 8.21
N VAL A 343 -16.27 -28.64 8.55
CA VAL A 343 -17.60 -28.15 9.00
C VAL A 343 -17.50 -27.44 10.36
N ASP A 344 -16.55 -27.85 11.20
CA ASP A 344 -16.32 -27.28 12.54
C ASP A 344 -15.09 -26.35 12.61
N ASP A 345 -14.54 -25.93 11.45
CA ASP A 345 -13.39 -25.01 11.37
C ASP A 345 -13.66 -23.68 12.09
N ASP A 346 -12.70 -23.07 12.78
CA ASP A 346 -12.94 -21.80 13.50
C ASP A 346 -13.34 -20.63 12.57
N ASN A 347 -12.94 -20.66 11.30
CA ASN A 347 -13.30 -19.64 10.32
C ASN A 347 -14.70 -19.87 9.74
N GLU A 348 -15.63 -18.96 10.07
CA GLU A 348 -17.03 -19.00 9.61
C GLU A 348 -17.17 -19.11 8.08
N LYS A 349 -16.30 -18.46 7.30
CA LYS A 349 -16.36 -18.50 5.84
C LYS A 349 -15.95 -19.86 5.30
N VAL A 350 -14.97 -20.51 5.94
CA VAL A 350 -14.54 -21.88 5.58
C VAL A 350 -15.68 -22.86 5.89
N ARG A 351 -16.23 -22.83 7.12
CA ARG A 351 -17.39 -23.67 7.50
C ARG A 351 -18.55 -23.53 6.53
N ARG A 352 -18.94 -22.29 6.22
CA ARG A 352 -20.06 -21.98 5.33
C ARG A 352 -19.80 -22.48 3.91
N ASN A 353 -18.62 -22.23 3.35
CA ASN A 353 -18.29 -22.68 2.00
C ASN A 353 -18.16 -24.21 1.92
N SER A 354 -17.63 -24.85 2.97
CA SER A 354 -17.55 -26.30 3.07
C SER A 354 -18.94 -26.93 3.07
N SER A 355 -19.83 -26.41 3.92
CA SER A 355 -21.23 -26.86 4.00
C SER A 355 -21.96 -26.70 2.67
N ASN A 356 -21.70 -25.63 1.93
CA ASN A 356 -22.28 -25.42 0.59
C ASN A 356 -21.76 -26.46 -0.41
N LEU A 357 -20.45 -26.75 -0.42
CA LEU A 357 -19.88 -27.75 -1.31
C LEU A 357 -20.43 -29.15 -0.99
N ILE A 358 -20.56 -29.52 0.29
CA ILE A 358 -21.18 -30.79 0.71
C ILE A 358 -22.58 -30.94 0.13
N ARG A 359 -23.42 -29.91 0.24
CA ARG A 359 -24.79 -29.93 -0.32
C ARG A 359 -24.78 -30.16 -1.82
N VAL A 360 -23.87 -29.50 -2.56
CA VAL A 360 -23.74 -29.71 -4.01
C VAL A 360 -23.30 -31.14 -4.32
N LEU A 361 -22.29 -31.65 -3.62
CA LEU A 361 -21.78 -33.02 -3.76
C LEU A 361 -22.84 -34.10 -3.46
N GLN A 362 -23.71 -33.86 -2.48
CA GLN A 362 -24.75 -34.80 -2.07
C GLN A 362 -26.03 -34.70 -2.91
N SER A 363 -26.32 -33.54 -3.50
CA SER A 363 -27.56 -33.30 -4.24
C SER A 363 -27.75 -34.22 -5.46
N ASP A 364 -26.68 -34.70 -6.10
CA ASP A 364 -26.74 -35.66 -7.22
C ASP A 364 -26.39 -37.11 -6.78
N GLY A 365 -25.96 -37.32 -5.53
CA GLY A 365 -25.70 -38.64 -4.94
C GLY A 365 -26.98 -39.47 -4.73
N ASN A 366 -28.13 -38.80 -4.59
CA ASN A 366 -29.44 -39.43 -4.46
C ASN A 366 -29.99 -40.05 -5.76
N HIS A 367 -29.26 -39.96 -6.88
CA HIS A 367 -29.61 -40.67 -8.13
C HIS A 367 -28.74 -41.92 -8.38
N ARG A 368 -27.90 -42.31 -7.41
CA ARG A 368 -27.02 -43.50 -7.50
C ARG A 368 -27.30 -44.57 -6.44
N MET A 369 -28.44 -44.48 -5.73
CA MET A 369 -28.85 -45.47 -4.70
C MET A 369 -30.15 -46.23 -5.04
N TYR A 370 -30.57 -46.28 -6.31
CA TYR A 370 -31.66 -47.14 -6.76
C TYR A 370 -31.31 -47.90 -8.03
#